data_AF-A0A6C0JX04-F1
#
_entry.id   AF-A0A6C0JX04-F1
#
_cell.length_a   1.000
_cell.length_b   1.000
_cell.length_c   1.000
_cell.angle_alpha   90.00
_cell.angle_beta   90.00
_cell.angle_gamma   90.00
#
_symmetry.space_group_name_H-M   'P 1'
#
loop_
_entity.id
_entity.type
_entity.pdbx_description
1 polymer ?
#
loop_
_entity_poly.entity_id
_entity_poly.type
_entity_poly.pdbx_seq_one_letter_code
_entity_poly.pdbx_strand_id
1 'polypeptide(L)'
;MQNHSLDRLAQGHTKLLAFDCEFWHVLHSQGFIEREHYPNEFFLPREIGGMFVLKKKGTWVYHDPFFVTFSKPKSKDVSFVISKYMSATEATKGTIDDLESQLTKEWVRVFHSNSTDDDQRLLKNGLDVYEHDTTIKKAHKPPSWLKIFLKHYSQSLILVKNNADIESLKNMCTLYGIEYVDPLGVFDIATWNKMSYKRCRSAKLYDTYMCIQKWLNSENRQLNKYIPKGKSHDPSVDAGMTLIIAAFIHQS
;
A
#
# COMPACT_ATOMS: atom_id res chain seq x y z
N MET A 1 -1.37 -1.06 25.44
CA MET A 1 -2.80 -1.38 25.63
C MET A 1 -2.99 -2.89 25.60
N GLN A 2 -3.73 -3.49 26.53
CA GLN A 2 -4.19 -4.88 26.35
C GLN A 2 -5.22 -4.91 25.21
N ASN A 3 -5.10 -5.87 24.30
CA ASN A 3 -6.07 -6.06 23.22
C ASN A 3 -6.15 -7.55 22.89
N HIS A 4 -7.24 -8.19 23.28
CA HIS A 4 -7.44 -9.63 23.14
C HIS A 4 -7.59 -10.04 21.66
N SER A 5 -8.16 -9.17 20.84
CA SER A 5 -8.29 -9.42 19.40
C SER A 5 -6.92 -9.45 18.73
N LEU A 6 -6.03 -8.52 19.09
CA LEU A 6 -4.64 -8.53 18.60
C LEU A 6 -3.85 -9.72 19.14
N ASP A 7 -4.11 -10.17 20.37
CA ASP A 7 -3.49 -11.37 20.92
C ASP A 7 -3.87 -12.63 20.13
N ARG A 8 -5.15 -12.76 19.75
CA ARG A 8 -5.63 -13.85 18.89
C ARG A 8 -5.09 -13.75 17.46
N LEU A 9 -5.14 -12.55 16.87
CA LEU A 9 -4.61 -12.27 15.54
C LEU A 9 -3.13 -12.62 15.45
N ALA A 10 -2.35 -12.25 16.45
CA ALA A 10 -0.90 -12.42 16.44
C ALA A 10 -0.43 -13.86 16.56
N GLN A 11 -1.27 -14.81 16.99
CA GLN A 11 -0.94 -16.24 17.10
C GLN A 11 0.41 -16.52 17.81
N GLY A 12 0.74 -15.73 18.84
CA GLY A 12 1.99 -15.84 19.58
C GLY A 12 3.14 -14.98 19.06
N HIS A 13 3.02 -14.36 17.89
CA HIS A 13 3.96 -13.36 17.40
C HIS A 13 3.91 -12.07 18.24
N THR A 14 5.04 -11.37 18.32
CA THR A 14 5.18 -10.13 19.11
C THR A 14 5.28 -8.88 18.26
N LYS A 15 5.30 -9.01 16.94
CA LYS A 15 5.36 -7.90 15.98
C LYS A 15 4.30 -8.10 14.91
N LEU A 16 3.49 -7.07 14.71
CA LEU A 16 2.58 -6.95 13.59
C LEU A 16 3.07 -5.80 12.71
N LEU A 17 2.99 -5.98 11.39
CA LEU A 17 3.21 -4.93 10.42
C LEU A 17 2.03 -4.93 9.46
N ALA A 18 1.22 -3.88 9.51
CA ALA A 18 0.28 -3.56 8.45
C ALA A 18 0.97 -2.57 7.51
N PHE A 19 0.92 -2.83 6.21
CA PHE A 19 1.40 -1.91 5.20
C PHE A 19 0.54 -2.04 3.93
N ASP A 20 0.55 -0.98 3.14
CA ASP A 20 -0.12 -0.89 1.86
C ASP A 20 0.82 -0.16 0.90
N CYS A 21 0.70 -0.45 -0.39
CA CYS A 21 1.50 0.16 -1.44
C CYS A 21 0.62 0.84 -2.49
N GLU A 22 1.05 2.02 -2.91
CA GLU A 22 0.64 2.56 -4.20
C GLU A 22 1.73 2.25 -5.22
N PHE A 23 1.35 1.89 -6.44
CA PHE A 23 2.25 1.22 -7.37
C PHE A 23 2.74 2.10 -8.51
N TRP A 24 3.96 1.83 -8.96
CA TRP A 24 4.34 2.00 -10.36
C TRP A 24 3.78 0.80 -11.14
N HIS A 25 2.97 1.06 -12.17
CA HIS A 25 2.64 0.03 -13.15
C HIS A 25 3.76 -0.01 -14.18
N VAL A 26 4.36 -1.17 -14.36
CA VAL A 26 5.55 -1.32 -15.18
C VAL A 26 5.29 -2.30 -16.31
N LEU A 27 5.61 -1.88 -17.54
CA LEU A 27 5.50 -2.73 -18.71
C LEU A 27 6.72 -3.67 -18.81
N HIS A 28 6.52 -4.86 -19.38
CA HIS A 28 7.49 -5.94 -19.56
C HIS A 28 7.85 -6.70 -18.26
N SER A 29 7.01 -7.68 -17.91
CA SER A 29 7.09 -8.51 -16.70
C SER A 29 8.04 -9.71 -16.78
N GLN A 30 8.83 -9.89 -17.83
CA GLN A 30 9.76 -11.04 -17.90
C GLN A 30 10.72 -11.05 -16.70
N GLY A 31 10.68 -12.13 -15.91
CA GLY A 31 11.45 -12.27 -14.67
C GLY A 31 10.83 -11.62 -13.43
N PHE A 32 9.61 -11.10 -13.54
CA PHE A 32 8.83 -10.48 -12.48
C PHE A 32 7.50 -11.22 -12.28
N ILE A 33 6.87 -11.01 -11.12
CA ILE A 33 5.53 -11.49 -10.82
C ILE A 33 4.54 -10.58 -11.54
N GLU A 34 3.82 -11.15 -12.52
CA GLU A 34 2.86 -10.41 -13.35
C GLU A 34 1.59 -10.09 -12.57
N ARG A 35 0.89 -9.05 -13.02
CA ARG A 35 -0.44 -8.70 -12.51
C ARG A 35 -1.47 -9.72 -12.98
N GLU A 36 -2.27 -10.19 -12.03
CA GLU A 36 -3.49 -10.94 -12.33
C GLU A 36 -4.40 -10.06 -13.22
N HIS A 37 -4.66 -10.51 -14.45
CA HIS A 37 -5.45 -9.83 -15.52
C HIS A 37 -4.74 -8.79 -16.39
N TYR A 38 -3.47 -8.47 -16.17
CA TYR A 38 -2.68 -7.59 -17.05
C TYR A 38 -1.36 -8.27 -17.43
N PRO A 39 -1.40 -9.26 -18.35
CA PRO A 39 -0.20 -9.98 -18.77
C PRO A 39 0.79 -9.00 -19.40
N ASN A 40 2.08 -9.18 -19.14
CA ASN A 40 3.16 -8.24 -19.47
C ASN A 40 3.26 -6.99 -18.59
N GLU A 41 2.47 -6.86 -17.53
CA GLU A 41 2.62 -5.80 -16.53
C GLU A 41 2.95 -6.36 -15.16
N PHE A 42 3.74 -5.62 -14.40
CA PHE A 42 4.04 -5.95 -13.00
C PHE A 42 4.03 -4.68 -12.14
N PHE A 43 3.91 -4.88 -10.83
CA PHE A 43 3.95 -3.80 -9.86
C PHE A 43 5.34 -3.63 -9.25
N LEU A 44 5.71 -2.36 -9.03
CA LEU A 44 6.74 -1.95 -8.07
C LEU A 44 6.10 -0.98 -7.09
N PRO A 45 6.50 -0.98 -5.81
CA PRO A 45 6.02 0.03 -4.87
C PRO A 45 6.55 1.40 -5.30
N ARG A 46 5.63 2.33 -5.51
CA ARG A 46 5.91 3.76 -5.67
C ARG A 46 5.89 4.45 -4.32
N GLU A 47 4.89 4.12 -3.52
CA GLU A 47 4.69 4.62 -2.16
C GLU A 47 4.47 3.40 -1.25
N ILE A 48 5.08 3.39 -0.07
CA ILE A 48 4.82 2.40 0.99
C ILE A 48 4.42 3.18 2.24
N GLY A 49 3.22 2.89 2.72
CA GLY A 49 2.71 3.39 3.99
C GLY A 49 2.40 2.24 4.93
N GLY A 50 2.58 2.44 6.23
CA GLY A 50 2.30 1.38 7.18
C GLY A 50 2.54 1.74 8.63
N MET A 51 2.37 0.74 9.49
CA MET A 51 2.58 0.89 10.93
C MET A 51 3.05 -0.40 11.59
N PHE A 52 3.93 -0.23 12.58
CA PHE A 52 4.40 -1.31 13.43
C PHE A 52 3.63 -1.36 14.74
N VAL A 53 3.18 -2.56 15.12
CA VAL A 53 2.56 -2.82 16.42
C VAL A 53 3.36 -3.89 17.16
N LEU A 54 3.90 -3.54 18.33
CA LEU A 54 4.80 -4.39 19.10
C LEU A 54 4.17 -4.81 20.44
N LYS A 55 4.24 -6.09 20.77
CA LYS A 55 3.86 -6.59 22.09
C LYS A 55 5.03 -6.47 23.06
N LYS A 56 4.88 -5.64 24.09
CA LYS A 56 5.84 -5.46 25.19
C LYS A 56 5.17 -5.76 26.52
N LYS A 57 5.72 -6.72 27.28
CA LYS A 57 5.25 -7.10 28.63
C LYS A 57 3.72 -7.32 28.69
N GLY A 58 3.17 -8.02 27.70
CA GLY A 58 1.73 -8.32 27.62
C GLY A 58 0.85 -7.19 27.08
N THR A 59 1.43 -6.06 26.64
CA THR A 59 0.66 -4.94 26.08
C THR A 59 1.13 -4.56 24.69
N TRP A 60 0.20 -4.17 23.82
CA TRP A 60 0.51 -3.67 22.48
C TRP A 60 0.89 -2.20 22.51
N VAL A 61 1.99 -1.87 21.82
CA VAL A 61 2.55 -0.54 21.63
C VAL A 61 2.49 -0.23 20.14
N TYR A 62 1.88 0.90 19.82
CA TYR A 62 1.70 1.39 18.46
C TYR A 62 2.80 2.40 18.18
N HIS A 63 3.56 2.17 17.11
CA HIS A 63 4.53 3.13 16.63
C HIS A 63 3.88 4.14 15.69
N ASP A 64 4.53 5.28 15.50
CA ASP A 64 4.12 6.26 14.51
C ASP A 64 4.05 5.61 13.12
N PRO A 65 3.02 5.94 12.32
CA PRO A 65 2.94 5.51 10.93
C PRO A 65 4.18 5.96 10.15
N PHE A 66 4.64 5.12 9.23
CA PHE A 66 5.70 5.48 8.30
C PHE A 66 5.13 5.63 6.89
N PHE A 67 5.75 6.52 6.11
CA PHE A 67 5.44 6.75 4.71
C PHE A 67 6.76 6.97 3.95
N VAL A 68 6.97 6.20 2.88
CA VAL A 68 8.18 6.21 2.07
C VAL A 68 7.82 6.19 0.60
N THR A 69 8.58 6.90 -0.23
CA THR A 69 8.40 6.91 -1.68
C THR A 69 9.68 6.49 -2.40
N PHE A 70 9.52 5.90 -3.59
CA PHE A 70 10.61 5.50 -4.47
C PHE A 70 10.48 6.13 -5.85
N SER A 71 11.63 6.43 -6.45
CA SER A 71 11.69 6.94 -7.82
C SER A 71 11.15 5.91 -8.80
N LYS A 72 10.67 6.41 -9.94
CA LYS A 72 10.43 5.58 -11.10
C LYS A 72 11.69 4.77 -11.47
N PRO A 73 11.56 3.48 -11.81
CA PRO A 73 12.68 2.69 -12.32
C PRO A 73 13.21 3.27 -13.64
N LYS A 74 14.48 3.71 -13.66
CA LYS A 74 15.10 4.36 -14.84
C LYS A 74 15.12 3.48 -16.09
N SER A 75 15.28 2.17 -15.93
CA SER A 75 15.41 1.20 -17.02
C SER A 75 14.08 0.59 -17.47
N LYS A 76 12.95 1.10 -16.98
CA LYS A 76 11.64 0.51 -17.23
C LYS A 76 10.63 1.56 -17.66
N ASP A 77 9.69 1.11 -18.49
CA ASP A 77 8.56 1.90 -18.95
C ASP A 77 7.42 1.79 -17.92
N VAL A 78 6.89 2.94 -17.50
CA VAL A 78 5.87 3.00 -16.45
C VAL A 78 4.65 3.78 -16.92
N SER A 79 3.49 3.44 -16.38
CA SER A 79 2.26 4.12 -16.74
C SER A 79 2.19 5.54 -16.17
N PHE A 80 1.20 6.30 -16.65
CA PHE A 80 0.76 7.53 -15.99
C PHE A 80 0.33 7.24 -14.55
N VAL A 81 0.45 8.23 -13.66
CA VAL A 81 0.02 8.15 -12.25
C VAL A 81 -1.14 9.11 -12.03
N ILE A 82 -2.21 8.67 -11.39
CA ILE A 82 -3.42 9.49 -11.18
C ILE A 82 -3.56 9.97 -9.73
N SER A 83 -4.21 11.12 -9.55
CA SER A 83 -4.36 11.81 -8.25
C SER A 83 -4.99 10.94 -7.17
N LYS A 84 -5.91 10.06 -7.60
CA LYS A 84 -6.68 9.16 -6.74
C LYS A 84 -5.79 8.23 -5.93
N TYR A 85 -4.66 7.81 -6.48
CA TYR A 85 -3.79 6.78 -5.92
C TYR A 85 -2.48 7.35 -5.38
N MET A 86 -2.36 8.66 -5.14
CA MET A 86 -1.12 9.27 -4.65
C MET A 86 -1.31 10.05 -3.35
N SER A 87 -0.26 10.11 -2.54
CA SER A 87 -0.24 10.89 -1.29
C SER A 87 0.33 12.31 -1.45
N ALA A 88 0.41 12.81 -2.69
CA ALA A 88 0.91 14.13 -3.01
C ALA A 88 0.03 15.28 -2.47
N THR A 89 0.53 16.51 -2.54
CA THR A 89 -0.23 17.71 -2.17
C THR A 89 -1.46 17.90 -3.07
N GLU A 90 -2.51 18.57 -2.57
CA GLU A 90 -3.73 18.82 -3.33
C GLU A 90 -3.46 19.66 -4.60
N ALA A 91 -2.44 20.53 -4.59
CA ALA A 91 -2.02 21.29 -5.78
C ALA A 91 -1.47 20.36 -6.87
N THR A 92 -0.55 19.45 -6.51
CA THR A 92 -0.03 18.41 -7.42
C THR A 92 -1.16 17.53 -7.94
N LYS A 93 -2.08 17.11 -7.08
CA LYS A 93 -3.25 16.31 -7.46
C LYS A 93 -4.11 17.01 -8.51
N GLY A 94 -4.44 18.29 -8.29
CA GLY A 94 -5.21 19.07 -9.26
C GLY A 94 -4.51 19.18 -10.62
N THR A 95 -3.20 19.42 -10.64
CA THR A 95 -2.43 19.43 -11.90
C THR A 95 -2.43 18.06 -12.58
N ILE A 96 -2.35 16.97 -11.81
CA ILE A 96 -2.40 15.61 -12.37
C ILE A 96 -3.79 15.31 -12.93
N ASP A 97 -4.87 15.73 -12.27
CA ASP A 97 -6.24 15.60 -12.78
C ASP A 97 -6.42 16.32 -14.12
N ASP A 98 -5.88 17.55 -14.22
CA ASP A 98 -5.92 18.32 -15.46
C ASP A 98 -5.17 17.62 -16.60
N LEU A 99 -4.01 17.01 -16.30
CA LEU A 99 -3.23 16.24 -17.28
C LEU A 99 -3.94 14.91 -17.65
N GLU A 100 -4.51 14.20 -16.68
CA GLU A 100 -5.25 12.95 -16.89
C GLU A 100 -6.45 13.18 -17.82
N SER A 101 -7.17 14.30 -17.64
CA SER A 101 -8.35 14.65 -18.45
C SER A 101 -8.06 14.83 -19.94
N GLN A 102 -6.78 15.03 -20.30
CA GLN A 102 -6.32 15.24 -21.67
C GLN A 102 -5.82 13.95 -22.34
N LEU A 103 -5.69 12.85 -21.59
CA LEU A 103 -5.21 11.59 -22.14
C LEU A 103 -6.21 11.01 -23.16
N THR A 104 -5.68 10.42 -24.23
CA THR A 104 -6.52 9.81 -25.27
C THR A 104 -7.01 8.40 -24.92
N LYS A 105 -6.45 7.81 -23.86
CA LYS A 105 -6.76 6.46 -23.36
C LYS A 105 -6.65 6.41 -21.83
N GLU A 106 -7.12 5.32 -21.23
CA GLU A 106 -7.00 5.10 -19.79
C GLU A 106 -5.54 5.21 -19.31
N TRP A 107 -5.31 5.96 -18.24
CA TRP A 107 -4.00 6.24 -17.65
C TRP A 107 -3.10 5.01 -17.50
N VAL A 108 -3.68 3.87 -17.11
CA VAL A 108 -2.97 2.61 -16.86
C VAL A 108 -2.38 2.01 -18.13
N ARG A 109 -2.88 2.43 -19.31
CA ARG A 109 -2.41 2.00 -20.63
C ARG A 109 -1.49 3.02 -21.28
N VAL A 110 -1.18 4.12 -20.60
CA VAL A 110 -0.31 5.19 -21.13
C VAL A 110 1.12 4.90 -20.71
N PHE A 111 1.85 4.19 -21.57
CA PHE A 111 3.29 3.96 -21.44
C PHE A 111 4.05 4.69 -22.53
N HIS A 112 5.33 5.02 -22.31
CA HIS A 112 6.11 5.74 -23.30
C HIS A 112 6.21 4.96 -24.62
N SER A 113 6.39 3.64 -24.55
CA SER A 113 6.61 2.77 -25.72
C SER A 113 5.36 2.53 -26.59
N ASN A 114 4.16 2.80 -26.09
CA ASN A 114 2.91 2.42 -26.76
C ASN A 114 1.84 3.53 -26.80
N SER A 115 2.25 4.78 -26.64
CA SER A 115 1.36 5.94 -26.64
C SER A 115 1.67 6.93 -27.77
N THR A 116 0.70 7.78 -28.10
CA THR A 116 0.88 8.90 -29.04
C THR A 116 1.88 9.91 -28.48
N ASP A 117 2.45 10.76 -29.33
CA ASP A 117 3.39 11.82 -28.89
C ASP A 117 2.77 12.78 -27.86
N ASP A 118 1.46 13.06 -27.99
CA ASP A 118 0.72 13.87 -27.03
C ASP A 118 0.60 13.17 -25.68
N ASP A 119 0.19 11.90 -25.65
CA ASP A 119 0.12 11.12 -24.41
C ASP A 119 1.51 10.92 -23.78
N GLN A 120 2.56 10.76 -24.58
CA GLN A 120 3.95 10.68 -24.08
C GLN A 120 4.39 11.99 -23.41
N ARG A 121 4.02 13.14 -23.99
CA ARG A 121 4.27 14.46 -23.38
C ARG A 121 3.51 14.62 -22.07
N LEU A 122 2.22 14.24 -22.05
CA LEU A 122 1.39 14.27 -20.84
C LEU A 122 1.98 13.35 -19.76
N LEU A 123 2.36 12.12 -20.10
CA LEU A 123 3.04 11.17 -19.22
C LEU A 123 4.30 11.77 -18.60
N LYS A 124 5.19 12.33 -19.43
CA LYS A 124 6.41 12.96 -18.94
C LYS A 124 6.10 14.09 -17.95
N ASN A 125 5.17 14.98 -18.30
CA ASN A 125 4.78 16.08 -17.42
C ASN A 125 4.16 15.59 -16.11
N GLY A 126 3.31 14.57 -16.15
CA GLY A 126 2.68 14.00 -14.96
C GLY A 126 3.71 13.35 -14.02
N LEU A 127 4.66 12.60 -14.58
CA LEU A 127 5.77 12.03 -13.81
C LEU A 127 6.64 13.13 -13.18
N ASP A 128 6.99 14.16 -13.94
CA ASP A 128 7.78 15.29 -13.46
C ASP A 128 7.04 16.03 -12.32
N VAL A 129 5.75 16.31 -12.47
CA VAL A 129 4.91 16.95 -11.44
C VAL A 129 4.87 16.12 -10.16
N TYR A 130 4.66 14.80 -10.27
CA TYR A 130 4.65 13.90 -9.12
C TYR A 130 6.02 13.85 -8.41
N GLU A 131 7.12 13.68 -9.15
CA GLU A 131 8.46 13.59 -8.57
C GLU A 131 8.95 14.91 -7.95
N HIS A 132 8.37 16.05 -8.35
CA HIS A 132 8.67 17.36 -7.78
C HIS A 132 7.80 17.76 -6.59
N ASP A 133 6.76 16.99 -6.27
CA ASP A 133 5.89 17.25 -5.12
C ASP A 133 6.66 17.24 -3.80
N THR A 134 6.36 18.22 -2.93
CA THR A 134 7.09 18.40 -1.67
C THR A 134 6.88 17.27 -0.66
N THR A 135 5.69 16.68 -0.59
CA THR A 135 5.40 15.53 0.27
C THR A 135 6.14 14.30 -0.23
N ILE A 136 6.08 14.04 -1.55
CA ILE A 136 6.78 12.91 -2.18
C ILE A 136 8.29 13.02 -1.99
N LYS A 137 8.88 14.19 -2.25
CA LYS A 137 10.32 14.43 -2.07
C LYS A 137 10.78 14.26 -0.62
N LYS A 138 9.98 14.73 0.35
CA LYS A 138 10.32 14.61 1.78
C LYS A 138 10.34 13.16 2.25
N ALA A 139 9.44 12.33 1.72
CA ALA A 139 9.33 10.92 2.06
C ALA A 139 10.28 10.01 1.25
N HIS A 140 10.99 10.56 0.27
CA HIS A 140 11.81 9.80 -0.66
C HIS A 140 12.94 9.02 0.04
N LYS A 141 13.14 7.78 -0.41
CA LYS A 141 14.24 6.91 0.01
C LYS A 141 14.91 6.22 -1.18
N PRO A 142 16.23 5.93 -1.09
CA PRO A 142 16.88 5.07 -2.06
C PRO A 142 16.38 3.63 -1.94
N PRO A 143 16.47 2.81 -3.00
CA PRO A 143 16.08 1.39 -2.96
C PRO A 143 16.75 0.58 -1.83
N SER A 144 17.94 0.97 -1.38
CA SER A 144 18.63 0.32 -0.26
C SER A 144 17.88 0.40 1.07
N TRP A 145 16.96 1.36 1.24
CA TRP A 145 16.07 1.43 2.40
C TRP A 145 15.19 0.18 2.53
N LEU A 146 14.85 -0.47 1.40
CA LEU A 146 14.07 -1.70 1.39
C LEU A 146 14.72 -2.81 2.24
N LYS A 147 16.05 -2.86 2.35
CA LYS A 147 16.76 -3.82 3.21
C LYS A 147 16.41 -3.64 4.70
N ILE A 148 16.26 -2.39 5.13
CA ILE A 148 15.88 -2.06 6.52
C ILE A 148 14.43 -2.48 6.74
N PHE A 149 13.55 -2.14 5.79
CA PHE A 149 12.15 -2.53 5.85
C PHE A 149 11.96 -4.04 5.90
N LEU A 150 12.64 -4.78 5.00
CA LEU A 150 12.58 -6.24 4.91
C LEU A 150 13.07 -6.94 6.16
N LYS A 151 14.03 -6.36 6.89
CA LYS A 151 14.45 -6.87 8.20
C LYS A 151 13.33 -6.81 9.24
N HIS A 152 12.52 -5.75 9.22
CA HIS A 152 11.37 -5.64 10.13
C HIS A 152 10.19 -6.49 9.65
N TYR A 153 9.99 -6.54 8.33
CA TYR A 153 9.01 -7.39 7.66
C TYR A 153 9.22 -8.87 8.01
N SER A 154 10.44 -9.38 7.90
CA SER A 154 10.77 -10.79 8.19
C SER A 154 10.59 -11.19 9.65
N GLN A 155 10.48 -10.21 10.55
CA GLN A 155 10.27 -10.41 11.99
C GLN A 155 8.82 -10.19 12.43
N SER A 156 7.91 -9.98 11.48
CA SER A 156 6.53 -9.59 11.76
C SER A 156 5.52 -10.56 11.14
N LEU A 157 4.36 -10.69 11.80
CA LEU A 157 3.15 -11.11 11.12
C LEU A 157 2.67 -9.94 10.26
N ILE A 158 2.54 -10.17 8.96
CA ILE A 158 2.16 -9.16 7.99
C ILE A 158 0.65 -9.13 7.84
N LEU A 159 0.06 -7.94 7.92
CA LEU A 159 -1.36 -7.72 7.71
C LEU A 159 -1.55 -6.99 6.38
N VAL A 160 -2.22 -7.63 5.42
CA VAL A 160 -2.42 -7.11 4.07
C VAL A 160 -3.83 -7.44 3.58
N LYS A 161 -4.20 -6.85 2.43
CA LYS A 161 -5.41 -7.20 1.69
C LYS A 161 -5.03 -7.70 0.29
N ASN A 162 -5.07 -9.01 0.09
CA ASN A 162 -4.49 -9.73 -1.03
C ASN A 162 -2.94 -9.66 -1.04
N ASN A 163 -2.32 -10.10 -2.15
CA ASN A 163 -0.87 -10.28 -2.25
C ASN A 163 -0.14 -9.18 -3.05
N ALA A 164 -0.84 -8.23 -3.67
CA ALA A 164 -0.25 -7.26 -4.59
C ALA A 164 0.90 -6.46 -3.94
N ASP A 165 0.73 -6.03 -2.68
CA ASP A 165 1.77 -5.32 -1.93
C ASP A 165 3.03 -6.18 -1.78
N ILE A 166 2.84 -7.45 -1.38
CA ILE A 166 3.93 -8.43 -1.18
C ILE A 166 4.63 -8.74 -2.51
N GLU A 167 3.87 -8.95 -3.58
CA GLU A 167 4.40 -9.22 -4.92
C GLU A 167 5.20 -8.03 -5.46
N SER A 168 4.74 -6.81 -5.20
CA SER A 168 5.48 -5.60 -5.58
C SER A 168 6.84 -5.50 -4.86
N LEU A 169 6.91 -5.88 -3.57
CA LEU A 169 8.17 -5.94 -2.83
C LEU A 169 9.12 -6.98 -3.41
N LYS A 170 8.61 -8.17 -3.77
CA LYS A 170 9.38 -9.22 -4.44
C LYS A 170 9.93 -8.72 -5.78
N ASN A 171 9.12 -8.04 -6.58
CA ASN A 171 9.55 -7.44 -7.84
C ASN A 171 10.61 -6.35 -7.64
N MET A 172 10.47 -5.52 -6.61
CA MET A 172 11.48 -4.52 -6.27
C MET A 172 12.80 -5.16 -5.83
N CYS A 173 12.73 -6.26 -5.07
CA CYS A 173 13.90 -7.04 -4.70
C CYS A 173 14.63 -7.59 -5.92
N THR A 174 13.90 -8.21 -6.85
CA THR A 174 14.42 -8.70 -8.12
C THR A 174 15.08 -7.58 -8.93
N LEU A 175 14.41 -6.44 -9.08
CA LEU A 175 14.90 -5.32 -9.89
C LEU A 175 16.24 -4.78 -9.39
N TYR A 176 16.42 -4.69 -8.07
CA TYR A 176 17.59 -4.09 -7.44
C TYR A 176 18.61 -5.10 -6.89
N GLY A 177 18.43 -6.40 -7.16
CA GLY A 177 19.31 -7.45 -6.64
C GLY A 177 19.36 -7.50 -5.11
N ILE A 178 18.24 -7.18 -4.46
CA ILE A 178 18.09 -7.28 -3.00
C ILE A 178 17.54 -8.67 -2.68
N GLU A 179 18.11 -9.35 -1.70
CA GLU A 179 17.56 -10.61 -1.20
C GLU A 179 16.20 -10.36 -0.56
N TYR A 180 15.18 -11.05 -1.07
CA TYR A 180 13.85 -11.06 -0.46
C TYR A 180 13.85 -12.05 0.71
N VAL A 181 13.26 -11.63 1.83
CA VAL A 181 13.07 -12.46 3.02
C VAL A 181 11.58 -12.57 3.32
N ASP A 182 11.11 -13.80 3.54
CA ASP A 182 9.72 -14.06 3.89
C ASP A 182 9.37 -13.50 5.29
N PRO A 183 8.11 -13.10 5.51
CA PRO A 183 7.63 -12.72 6.84
C PRO A 183 7.46 -13.93 7.76
N LEU A 184 7.30 -13.69 9.07
CA LEU A 184 6.96 -14.78 10.00
C LEU A 184 5.60 -15.43 9.68
N GLY A 185 4.71 -14.66 9.07
CA GLY A 185 3.42 -15.11 8.61
C GLY A 185 2.70 -13.99 7.86
N VAL A 186 1.61 -14.33 7.19
CA VAL A 186 0.74 -13.38 6.50
C VAL A 186 -0.69 -13.61 6.95
N PHE A 187 -1.36 -12.54 7.34
CA PHE A 187 -2.79 -12.51 7.57
C PHE A 187 -3.45 -11.63 6.51
N ASP A 188 -4.14 -12.29 5.59
CA ASP A 188 -4.85 -11.63 4.50
C ASP A 188 -6.32 -11.38 4.89
N ILE A 189 -6.70 -10.11 5.06
CA ILE A 189 -8.08 -9.75 5.39
C ILE A 189 -9.06 -10.03 4.24
N ALA A 190 -8.58 -10.24 3.01
CA ALA A 190 -9.41 -10.59 1.87
C ALA A 190 -10.07 -11.97 2.00
N THR A 191 -9.51 -12.86 2.84
CA THR A 191 -10.16 -14.11 3.24
C THR A 191 -11.55 -13.88 3.86
N TRP A 192 -11.80 -12.68 4.40
CA TRP A 192 -13.08 -12.28 4.98
C TRP A 192 -14.03 -11.58 3.97
N ASN A 193 -13.63 -11.40 2.69
CA ASN A 193 -14.41 -10.65 1.69
C ASN A 193 -15.85 -11.15 1.53
N LYS A 194 -16.07 -12.48 1.55
CA LYS A 194 -17.43 -13.06 1.48
C LYS A 194 -18.31 -12.58 2.64
N MET A 195 -17.73 -12.45 3.84
CA MET A 195 -18.43 -11.92 4.99
C MET A 195 -18.59 -10.40 4.93
N SER A 196 -17.58 -9.67 4.42
CA SER A 196 -17.69 -8.23 4.13
C SER A 196 -18.89 -7.95 3.21
N TYR A 197 -19.03 -8.67 2.09
CA TYR A 197 -20.18 -8.51 1.21
C TYR A 197 -21.51 -8.79 1.93
N LYS A 198 -21.57 -9.86 2.72
CA LYS A 198 -22.78 -10.23 3.46
C LYS A 198 -23.19 -9.16 4.48
N ARG A 199 -22.23 -8.58 5.20
CA ARG A 199 -22.50 -7.64 6.31
C ARG A 199 -22.52 -6.18 5.91
N CYS A 200 -21.66 -5.82 4.96
CA CYS A 200 -21.34 -4.44 4.59
C CYS A 200 -21.71 -4.11 3.14
N ARG A 201 -22.20 -5.09 2.36
CA ARG A 201 -22.56 -4.94 0.94
C ARG A 201 -21.39 -4.54 0.02
N SER A 202 -20.17 -4.53 0.54
CA SER A 202 -18.94 -4.22 -0.17
C SER A 202 -17.77 -4.96 0.50
N ALA A 203 -16.73 -5.25 -0.28
CA ALA A 203 -15.45 -5.75 0.20
C ALA A 203 -14.30 -4.77 -0.10
N LYS A 204 -14.64 -3.53 -0.50
CA LYS A 204 -13.65 -2.45 -0.55
C LYS A 204 -13.17 -2.15 0.86
N LEU A 205 -11.88 -1.83 1.00
CA LEU A 205 -11.23 -1.64 2.29
C LEU A 205 -11.95 -0.57 3.11
N TYR A 206 -12.10 0.64 2.55
CA TYR A 206 -12.76 1.76 3.19
C TYR A 206 -14.22 1.47 3.57
N ASP A 207 -15.01 0.89 2.66
CA ASP A 207 -16.42 0.56 2.93
C ASP A 207 -16.55 -0.46 4.07
N THR A 208 -15.69 -1.47 4.07
CA THR A 208 -15.65 -2.49 5.13
C THR A 208 -15.28 -1.84 6.46
N TYR A 209 -14.21 -1.05 6.48
CA TYR A 209 -13.75 -0.31 7.65
C TYR A 209 -14.85 0.58 8.25
N MET A 210 -15.54 1.37 7.42
CA MET A 210 -16.63 2.26 7.85
C MET A 210 -17.82 1.48 8.39
N CYS A 211 -18.20 0.40 7.71
CA CYS A 211 -19.31 -0.47 8.12
C CYS A 211 -19.08 -1.09 9.51
N ILE A 212 -17.86 -1.56 9.81
CA ILE A 212 -17.56 -2.28 11.05
C ILE A 212 -17.42 -1.38 12.28
N GLN A 213 -17.26 -0.06 12.12
CA GLN A 213 -17.02 0.88 13.22
C GLN A 213 -18.03 0.74 14.37
N LYS A 214 -19.32 0.55 14.04
CA LYS A 214 -20.40 0.42 15.02
C LYS A 214 -20.36 -0.87 15.84
N TRP A 215 -19.61 -1.88 15.38
CA TRP A 215 -19.47 -3.18 16.03
C TRP A 215 -18.11 -3.38 16.72
N LEU A 216 -17.20 -2.41 16.63
CA LEU A 216 -15.92 -2.49 17.33
C LEU A 216 -16.14 -2.47 18.85
N ASN A 217 -15.53 -3.43 19.55
CA ASN A 217 -15.44 -3.43 21.00
C ASN A 217 -14.56 -2.26 21.50
N SER A 218 -14.52 -2.03 22.81
CA SER A 218 -13.78 -0.90 23.40
C SER A 218 -12.28 -0.94 23.10
N GLU A 219 -11.68 -2.13 23.04
CA GLU A 219 -10.25 -2.32 22.74
C GLU A 219 -9.92 -1.98 21.28
N ASN A 220 -10.68 -2.53 20.34
CA ASN A 220 -10.46 -2.30 18.91
C ASN A 220 -10.84 -0.86 18.51
N ARG A 221 -11.86 -0.27 19.14
CA ARG A 221 -12.22 1.14 18.91
C ARG A 221 -11.10 2.10 19.31
N GLN A 222 -10.27 1.75 20.29
CA GLN A 222 -9.11 2.56 20.66
C GLN A 222 -8.02 2.59 19.59
N LEU A 223 -7.97 1.59 18.70
CA LEU A 223 -7.02 1.56 17.58
C LEU A 223 -7.18 2.76 16.65
N ASN A 224 -8.40 3.29 16.50
CA ASN A 224 -8.68 4.47 15.69
C ASN A 224 -7.87 5.71 16.13
N LYS A 225 -7.37 5.77 17.37
CA LYS A 225 -6.53 6.87 17.85
C LYS A 225 -5.13 6.88 17.22
N TYR A 226 -4.70 5.76 16.65
CA TYR A 226 -3.37 5.56 16.10
C TYR A 226 -3.34 5.52 14.57
N ILE A 227 -4.51 5.48 13.91
CA ILE A 227 -4.60 5.56 12.46
C ILE A 227 -4.38 7.02 12.03
N PRO A 228 -3.51 7.29 11.04
CA PRO A 228 -3.41 8.62 10.45
C PRO A 228 -4.78 9.12 10.00
N LYS A 229 -5.08 10.39 10.26
CA LYS A 229 -6.26 11.01 9.66
C LYS A 229 -5.93 11.36 8.21
N GLY A 230 -6.69 10.82 7.27
CA GLY A 230 -6.50 11.08 5.85
C GLY A 230 -7.64 10.54 5.00
N LYS A 231 -7.45 10.59 3.67
CA LYS A 231 -8.37 10.03 2.68
C LYS A 231 -7.91 8.59 2.34
N SER A 232 -8.82 7.77 1.83
CA SER A 232 -8.47 6.47 1.20
C SER A 232 -7.39 6.66 0.13
N HIS A 233 -6.56 5.65 -0.12
CA HIS A 233 -5.42 5.71 -1.06
C HIS A 233 -4.24 6.58 -0.57
N ASP A 234 -4.22 6.91 0.72
CA ASP A 234 -2.97 7.11 1.45
C ASP A 234 -2.58 5.75 2.05
N PRO A 235 -1.44 5.16 1.67
CA PRO A 235 -1.11 3.80 2.08
C PRO A 235 -0.94 3.67 3.60
N SER A 236 -0.63 4.76 4.32
CA SER A 236 -0.56 4.73 5.78
C SER A 236 -1.94 4.62 6.42
N VAL A 237 -2.94 5.26 5.81
CA VAL A 237 -4.34 5.20 6.23
C VAL A 237 -4.92 3.82 5.91
N ASP A 238 -4.66 3.32 4.70
CA ASP A 238 -5.13 2.02 4.22
C ASP A 238 -4.53 0.87 5.05
N ALA A 239 -3.24 0.94 5.41
CA ALA A 239 -2.62 0.04 6.37
C ALA A 239 -3.29 0.08 7.75
N GLY A 240 -3.62 1.26 8.26
CA GLY A 240 -4.33 1.42 9.54
C GLY A 240 -5.74 0.81 9.51
N MET A 241 -6.49 1.02 8.42
CA MET A 241 -7.79 0.39 8.21
C MET A 241 -7.67 -1.14 8.18
N THR A 242 -6.63 -1.65 7.50
CA THR A 242 -6.32 -3.09 7.44
C THR A 242 -6.07 -3.68 8.82
N LEU A 243 -5.28 -3.00 9.68
CA LEU A 243 -5.06 -3.42 11.07
C LEU A 243 -6.37 -3.52 11.85
N ILE A 244 -7.27 -2.53 11.73
CA ILE A 244 -8.54 -2.54 12.46
C ILE A 244 -9.47 -3.64 11.97
N ILE A 245 -9.54 -3.87 10.65
CA ILE A 245 -10.34 -4.96 10.10
C ILE A 245 -9.77 -6.32 10.58
N ALA A 246 -8.46 -6.49 10.57
CA ALA A 246 -7.81 -7.71 11.07
C ALA A 246 -8.14 -7.94 12.55
N ALA A 247 -8.05 -6.90 13.39
CA ALA A 247 -8.44 -6.98 14.79
C ALA A 247 -9.94 -7.29 14.96
N PHE A 248 -10.81 -6.71 14.14
CA PHE A 248 -12.25 -6.96 14.19
C PHE A 248 -12.62 -8.41 13.85
N ILE A 249 -11.95 -9.01 12.86
CA ILE A 249 -12.15 -10.43 12.48
C ILE A 249 -11.89 -11.35 13.69
N HIS A 250 -10.94 -10.98 14.55
CA HIS A 250 -10.58 -11.70 15.77
C HIS A 250 -11.24 -11.15 17.05
N GLN A 251 -12.31 -10.38 16.95
CA GLN A 251 -12.96 -9.77 18.11
C GLN A 251 -13.78 -10.76 18.96
N SER A 252 -14.03 -11.98 18.48
CA SER A 252 -14.90 -12.99 19.13
C SER A 252 -14.33 -13.52 20.43
#